data_AF-A0A0B8PS58-F1
#
_entry.id   AF-A0A0B8PS58-F1
#
_cell.length_a   1.000
_cell.length_b   1.000
_cell.length_c   1.000
_cell.angle_alpha   90.00
_cell.angle_beta   90.00
_cell.angle_gamma   90.00
#
_symmetry.space_group_name_H-M   'P 1'
#
loop_
_entity.id
_entity.type
_entity.pdbx_description
1 polymer ?
#
loop_
_entity_poly.entity_id
_entity_poly.type
_entity_poly.pdbx_seq_one_letter_code
_entity_poly.pdbx_strand_id
1 'polypeptide(L)'
;MTQAAKFIQDPDLRKDLEAKDKNTAGENGSIGTEATRSGHIEKLGKLTHLINLGSEKGYKNPVYKTTEAGQEFCALLPAEIVRPDISAIWERSFEKIANKELQVNVFIQEVDQYIHDRVEHVKVHGVSFKNQQGITCPTCQQGSLIKRKGKNGAFWACNRYPDCKTTFPDDNGQPNLNPKPKPIQAVEPSTEEFCKKCGSPLVRRPGKKKDSFWWGCSGFPKCKVRYFDKKGKPDHDYGELSAKA
;
A
#
# COMPACT_ATOMS: atom_id res chain seq x y z
N MET A 1 -9.95 4.96 -26.55
CA MET A 1 -9.64 6.26 -25.91
C MET A 1 -10.00 7.43 -26.81
N THR A 2 -9.69 7.38 -28.12
CA THR A 2 -10.06 8.42 -29.11
C THR A 2 -11.56 8.61 -29.31
N GLN A 3 -12.34 7.54 -29.11
CA GLN A 3 -13.81 7.54 -29.25
C GLN A 3 -14.45 7.10 -27.93
N ALA A 4 -14.21 7.87 -26.86
CA ALA A 4 -14.70 7.51 -25.53
C ALA A 4 -16.17 7.91 -25.32
N ALA A 5 -16.65 8.98 -25.97
CA ALA A 5 -18.02 9.46 -25.84
C ALA A 5 -19.08 8.40 -26.16
N LYS A 6 -18.79 7.43 -27.03
CA LYS A 6 -19.71 6.30 -27.32
C LYS A 6 -20.07 5.44 -26.09
N PHE A 7 -19.28 5.52 -25.02
CA PHE A 7 -19.53 4.81 -23.76
C PHE A 7 -20.35 5.63 -22.75
N ILE A 8 -20.61 6.90 -23.05
CA ILE A 8 -21.51 7.76 -22.27
C ILE A 8 -22.95 7.43 -22.65
N GLN A 9 -23.80 7.15 -21.67
CA GLN A 9 -25.21 6.81 -21.92
C GLN A 9 -26.07 8.05 -22.12
N ASP A 10 -25.84 9.09 -21.31
CA ASP A 10 -26.53 10.38 -21.41
C ASP A 10 -26.20 11.04 -22.76
N PRO A 11 -27.22 11.35 -23.60
CA PRO A 11 -27.00 11.88 -24.94
C PRO A 11 -26.47 13.32 -24.93
N ASP A 12 -26.76 14.13 -23.91
CA ASP A 12 -26.30 15.51 -23.84
C ASP A 12 -24.85 15.56 -23.35
N LEU A 13 -24.49 14.77 -22.33
CA LEU A 13 -23.08 14.60 -21.94
C LEU A 13 -22.24 14.01 -23.07
N ARG A 14 -22.81 13.07 -23.85
CA ARG A 14 -22.13 12.53 -25.03
C ARG A 14 -21.80 13.65 -26.02
N LYS A 15 -22.78 14.49 -26.37
CA LYS A 15 -22.58 15.60 -27.31
C LYS A 15 -21.51 16.57 -26.83
N ASP A 16 -21.48 16.90 -25.54
CA ASP A 16 -20.46 17.81 -24.99
C ASP A 16 -19.06 17.25 -25.19
N LEU A 17 -18.86 15.96 -24.89
CA LEU A 17 -17.55 15.35 -25.06
C LEU A 17 -17.19 15.25 -26.55
N GLU A 18 -18.12 14.89 -27.43
CA GLU A 18 -17.90 14.87 -28.89
C GLU A 18 -17.55 16.26 -29.44
N ALA A 19 -18.15 17.32 -28.90
CA ALA A 19 -17.91 18.70 -29.32
C ALA A 19 -16.47 19.17 -29.06
N LYS A 20 -15.85 18.68 -27.98
CA LYS A 20 -14.45 18.98 -27.61
C LYS A 20 -13.47 18.79 -28.76
N ASP A 21 -13.57 17.66 -29.47
CA ASP A 21 -12.59 17.24 -30.48
C ASP A 21 -13.14 17.37 -31.91
N LYS A 22 -14.21 18.16 -32.12
CA LYS A 22 -14.94 18.27 -33.40
C LYS A 22 -14.06 18.65 -34.59
N ASN A 23 -12.93 19.31 -34.33
CA ASN A 23 -11.96 19.76 -35.34
C ASN A 23 -10.65 18.95 -35.35
N THR A 24 -10.59 17.84 -34.61
CA THR A 24 -9.38 17.01 -34.50
C THR A 24 -9.58 15.70 -35.25
N ALA A 25 -8.87 15.54 -36.36
CA ALA A 25 -9.01 14.36 -37.20
C ALA A 25 -8.66 13.07 -36.42
N GLY A 26 -9.58 12.10 -36.46
CA GLY A 26 -9.41 10.81 -35.79
C GLY A 26 -9.86 10.76 -34.32
N GLU A 27 -10.31 11.89 -33.77
CA GLU A 27 -10.86 12.00 -32.43
C GLU A 27 -12.38 12.21 -32.49
N ASN A 28 -13.11 11.61 -31.55
CA ASN A 28 -14.54 11.84 -31.40
C ASN A 28 -14.95 11.63 -29.95
N GLY A 29 -14.84 12.70 -29.18
CA GLY A 29 -15.06 12.69 -27.75
C GLY A 29 -14.09 11.78 -27.03
N SER A 30 -12.84 12.22 -27.04
CA SER A 30 -11.72 11.44 -26.56
C SER A 30 -11.39 11.68 -25.09
N ILE A 31 -10.79 10.66 -24.46
CA ILE A 31 -10.18 10.79 -23.13
C ILE A 31 -8.65 10.78 -23.23
N GLY A 32 -8.03 11.72 -22.51
CA GLY A 32 -6.61 12.00 -22.62
C GLY A 32 -6.21 12.61 -23.97
N THR A 33 -5.02 13.18 -24.02
CA THR A 33 -4.41 13.71 -25.25
C THR A 33 -3.59 12.64 -25.96
N GLU A 34 -3.30 12.83 -27.25
CA GLU A 34 -2.39 11.95 -28.00
C GLU A 34 -1.07 11.69 -27.25
N ALA A 35 -0.50 12.74 -26.65
CA ALA A 35 0.74 12.67 -25.89
C ALA A 35 0.66 11.87 -24.57
N THR A 36 -0.53 11.67 -24.00
CA THR A 36 -0.69 11.09 -22.65
C THR A 36 -1.22 9.66 -22.66
N ARG A 37 -1.97 9.25 -23.69
CA ARG A 37 -2.65 7.95 -23.73
C ARG A 37 -1.72 6.76 -23.61
N SER A 38 -0.60 6.75 -24.34
CA SER A 38 0.39 5.67 -24.26
C SER A 38 0.93 5.52 -22.84
N GLY A 39 1.22 6.64 -22.17
CA GLY A 39 1.67 6.64 -20.78
C GLY A 39 0.61 6.16 -19.79
N HIS A 40 -0.67 6.49 -20.00
CA HIS A 40 -1.76 5.97 -19.17
C HIS A 40 -1.91 4.45 -19.30
N ILE A 41 -1.88 3.91 -20.53
CA ILE A 41 -1.97 2.47 -20.79
C ILE A 41 -0.79 1.72 -20.16
N GLU A 42 0.42 2.25 -20.27
CA GLU A 42 1.61 1.64 -19.64
C GLU A 42 1.51 1.64 -18.10
N LYS A 43 1.04 2.74 -17.50
CA LYS A 43 0.79 2.82 -16.05
C LYS A 43 -0.23 1.78 -15.60
N LEU A 44 -1.32 1.62 -16.35
CA LEU A 44 -2.34 0.59 -16.07
C LEU A 44 -1.74 -0.82 -16.15
N GLY A 45 -0.90 -1.11 -17.15
CA GLY A 45 -0.22 -2.41 -17.28
C GLY A 45 0.71 -2.76 -16.12
N LYS A 46 1.24 -1.74 -15.41
CA LYS A 46 2.06 -1.93 -14.20
C LYS A 46 1.22 -2.27 -12.95
N LEU A 47 -0.09 -2.03 -12.97
CA LEU A 47 -1.00 -2.36 -11.88
C LEU A 47 -1.44 -3.84 -11.94
N THR A 48 -0.48 -4.75 -11.84
CA THR A 48 -0.68 -6.20 -12.03
C THR A 48 -1.67 -6.86 -11.04
N HIS A 49 -2.01 -6.17 -9.95
CA HIS A 49 -3.02 -6.62 -8.98
C HIS A 49 -4.45 -6.28 -9.43
N LEU A 50 -4.64 -5.29 -10.31
CA LEU A 50 -5.94 -4.88 -10.86
C LEU A 50 -6.11 -5.33 -12.32
N ILE A 51 -5.01 -5.51 -13.05
CA ILE A 51 -5.03 -5.78 -14.49
C ILE A 51 -4.01 -6.87 -14.83
N ASN A 52 -4.46 -7.84 -15.63
CA ASN A 52 -3.64 -8.87 -16.25
C ASN A 52 -3.47 -8.58 -17.74
N LEU A 53 -2.24 -8.77 -18.22
CA LEU A 53 -1.92 -8.82 -19.65
C LEU A 53 -1.84 -10.28 -20.08
N GLY A 54 -2.66 -10.68 -21.04
CA GLY A 54 -2.70 -12.06 -21.51
C GLY A 54 -3.05 -12.18 -22.99
N SER A 55 -2.79 -13.35 -23.55
CA SER A 55 -3.21 -13.67 -24.92
C SER A 55 -4.71 -13.95 -24.96
N GLU A 56 -5.39 -13.46 -25.99
CA GLU A 56 -6.81 -13.74 -26.24
C GLU A 56 -7.00 -14.24 -27.66
N LYS A 57 -7.83 -15.28 -27.84
CA LYS A 57 -8.13 -15.83 -29.16
C LYS A 57 -8.71 -14.74 -30.06
N GLY A 58 -8.11 -14.54 -31.23
CA GLY A 58 -8.49 -13.50 -32.20
C GLY A 58 -7.69 -12.20 -32.09
N TYR A 59 -6.86 -12.04 -31.05
CA TYR A 59 -5.99 -10.87 -30.89
C TYR A 59 -4.53 -11.26 -31.10
N LYS A 60 -3.82 -10.49 -31.95
CA LYS A 60 -2.38 -10.69 -32.19
C LYS A 60 -1.51 -10.16 -31.04
N ASN A 61 -1.99 -9.15 -30.33
CA ASN A 61 -1.28 -8.49 -29.25
C ASN A 61 -1.88 -8.89 -27.88
N PRO A 62 -1.10 -8.81 -26.79
CA PRO A 62 -1.62 -8.99 -25.44
C PRO A 62 -2.80 -8.05 -25.16
N VAL A 63 -3.81 -8.60 -24.51
CA VAL A 63 -5.05 -7.89 -24.14
C VAL A 63 -5.02 -7.58 -22.66
N TYR A 64 -5.40 -6.35 -22.32
CA TYR A 64 -5.60 -5.91 -20.94
C TYR A 64 -6.93 -6.47 -20.44
N LYS A 65 -6.89 -7.25 -19.36
CA LYS A 65 -8.07 -7.82 -18.69
C LYS A 65 -8.05 -7.42 -17.23
N THR A 66 -9.15 -6.91 -16.71
CA THR A 66 -9.29 -6.65 -15.27
C THR A 66 -9.20 -7.96 -14.49
N THR A 67 -8.48 -7.96 -13.37
CA THR A 67 -8.56 -9.02 -12.36
C THR A 67 -9.91 -8.93 -11.63
N GLU A 68 -10.24 -9.93 -10.82
CA GLU A 68 -11.39 -9.86 -9.91
C GLU A 68 -11.28 -8.64 -8.97
N ALA A 69 -10.10 -8.40 -8.39
CA ALA A 69 -9.85 -7.21 -7.57
C ALA A 69 -10.02 -5.90 -8.38
N GLY A 70 -9.64 -5.88 -9.66
CA GLY A 70 -9.89 -4.76 -10.56
C GLY A 70 -11.37 -4.51 -10.81
N GLN A 71 -12.16 -5.58 -10.97
CA GLN A 71 -13.61 -5.50 -11.14
C GLN A 71 -14.30 -5.00 -9.87
N GLU A 72 -13.92 -5.54 -8.71
CA GLU A 72 -14.41 -5.06 -7.41
C GLU A 72 -14.05 -3.59 -7.20
N PHE A 73 -12.81 -3.19 -7.49
CA PHE A 73 -12.38 -1.79 -7.41
C PHE A 73 -13.26 -0.88 -8.28
N CYS A 74 -13.51 -1.25 -9.54
CA CYS A 74 -14.39 -0.47 -10.41
C CYS A 74 -15.84 -0.45 -9.90
N ALA A 75 -16.35 -1.54 -9.34
CA ALA A 75 -17.72 -1.61 -8.80
C ALA A 75 -17.94 -0.70 -7.58
N LEU A 76 -16.87 -0.30 -6.89
CA LEU A 76 -16.92 0.63 -5.76
C LEU A 76 -16.91 2.10 -6.18
N LEU A 77 -16.52 2.38 -7.42
CA LEU A 77 -16.47 3.74 -7.94
C LEU A 77 -17.83 4.14 -8.52
N PRO A 78 -18.22 5.42 -8.40
CA PRO A 78 -19.39 5.95 -9.07
C PRO A 78 -19.34 5.69 -10.58
N ALA A 79 -20.52 5.46 -11.19
CA ALA A 79 -20.62 5.11 -12.60
C ALA A 79 -19.99 6.17 -13.50
N GLU A 80 -20.11 7.44 -13.11
CA GLU A 80 -19.55 8.60 -13.80
C GLU A 80 -18.02 8.64 -13.82
N ILE A 81 -17.34 7.95 -12.88
CA ILE A 81 -15.87 7.81 -12.85
C ILE A 81 -15.41 6.59 -13.65
N VAL A 82 -16.16 5.49 -13.59
CA VAL A 82 -15.83 4.26 -14.33
C VAL A 82 -16.04 4.45 -15.84
N ARG A 83 -17.06 5.24 -16.20
CA ARG A 83 -17.34 5.67 -17.56
C ARG A 83 -16.69 7.03 -17.84
N PRO A 84 -16.63 7.48 -19.11
CA PRO A 84 -16.01 8.76 -19.43
C PRO A 84 -16.91 9.97 -19.11
N ASP A 85 -18.05 9.77 -18.46
CA ASP A 85 -19.06 10.80 -18.16
C ASP A 85 -18.45 11.97 -17.36
N ILE A 86 -17.60 11.72 -16.36
CA ILE A 86 -16.95 12.81 -15.61
C ILE A 86 -16.04 13.67 -16.50
N SER A 87 -15.44 13.08 -17.54
CA SER A 87 -14.66 13.85 -18.52
C SER A 87 -15.58 14.80 -19.27
N ALA A 88 -16.76 14.35 -19.70
CA ALA A 88 -17.75 15.21 -20.37
C ALA A 88 -18.24 16.36 -19.47
N ILE A 89 -18.53 16.07 -18.20
CA ILE A 89 -18.97 17.07 -17.21
C ILE A 89 -17.91 18.16 -17.03
N TRP A 90 -16.63 17.77 -16.97
CA TRP A 90 -15.54 18.73 -16.83
C TRP A 90 -15.29 19.52 -18.10
N GLU A 91 -15.37 18.91 -19.29
CA GLU A 91 -15.25 19.65 -20.56
C GLU A 91 -16.32 20.72 -20.70
N ARG A 92 -17.58 20.43 -20.33
CA ARG A 92 -18.65 21.44 -20.26
C ARG A 92 -18.27 22.60 -19.32
N SER A 93 -17.65 22.28 -18.19
CA SER A 93 -17.20 23.30 -17.22
C SER A 93 -16.03 24.13 -17.78
N PHE A 94 -15.11 23.51 -18.51
CA PHE A 94 -14.00 24.19 -19.19
C PHE A 94 -14.50 25.11 -20.30
N GLU A 95 -15.53 24.72 -21.06
CA GLU A 95 -16.15 25.59 -22.06
C GLU A 95 -16.77 26.84 -21.41
N LYS A 96 -17.52 26.67 -20.31
CA LYS A 96 -18.04 27.81 -19.54
C LYS A 96 -16.93 28.73 -19.02
N ILE A 97 -15.81 28.16 -18.58
CA ILE A 97 -14.63 28.94 -18.16
C ILE A 97 -14.06 29.71 -19.35
N ALA A 98 -13.88 29.07 -20.50
CA ALA A 98 -13.40 29.72 -21.71
C ALA A 98 -14.31 30.88 -22.16
N ASN A 99 -15.62 30.70 -22.01
CA ASN A 99 -16.65 31.71 -22.29
C ASN A 99 -16.83 32.76 -21.18
N LYS A 100 -16.05 32.68 -20.09
CA LYS A 100 -16.13 33.56 -18.91
C LYS A 100 -17.48 33.50 -18.16
N GLU A 101 -18.22 32.42 -18.34
CA GLU A 101 -19.49 32.13 -17.66
C GLU A 101 -19.28 31.46 -16.29
N LEU A 102 -18.11 30.84 -16.10
CA LEU A 102 -17.70 30.20 -14.85
C LEU A 102 -16.28 30.66 -14.48
N GLN A 103 -16.08 31.02 -13.21
CA GLN A 103 -14.73 31.36 -12.73
C GLN A 103 -13.97 30.09 -12.31
N VAL A 104 -12.66 30.07 -12.56
CA VAL A 104 -11.81 28.92 -12.26
C VAL A 104 -11.86 28.54 -10.77
N ASN A 105 -11.84 29.51 -9.86
CA ASN A 105 -11.93 29.26 -8.42
C ASN A 105 -13.25 28.59 -8.03
N VAL A 106 -14.36 28.94 -8.68
CA VAL A 106 -15.67 28.31 -8.43
C VAL A 106 -15.64 26.85 -8.89
N PHE A 107 -15.12 26.58 -10.09
CA PHE A 107 -14.96 25.20 -10.58
C PHE A 107 -14.09 24.34 -9.63
N ILE A 108 -12.97 24.87 -9.16
CA ILE A 108 -12.10 24.14 -8.22
C ILE A 108 -12.84 23.85 -6.90
N GLN A 109 -13.62 24.81 -6.38
CA GLN A 109 -14.45 24.60 -5.19
C GLN A 109 -15.50 23.50 -5.40
N GLU A 110 -16.13 23.43 -6.57
CA GLU A 110 -17.08 22.37 -6.93
C GLU A 110 -16.40 20.99 -6.98
N VAL A 111 -15.20 20.89 -7.56
CA VAL A 111 -14.41 19.65 -7.59
C VAL A 111 -14.00 19.22 -6.18
N ASP A 112 -13.53 20.15 -5.35
CA ASP A 112 -13.13 19.88 -3.97
C ASP A 112 -14.33 19.39 -3.15
N GLN A 113 -15.49 20.04 -3.29
CA GLN A 113 -16.71 19.62 -2.61
C GLN A 113 -17.15 18.23 -3.06
N TYR A 114 -17.10 17.95 -4.37
CA TYR A 114 -17.42 16.62 -4.89
C TYR A 114 -16.51 15.54 -4.29
N ILE A 115 -15.19 15.78 -4.25
CA ILE A 115 -14.22 14.84 -3.65
C ILE A 115 -14.51 14.67 -2.15
N HIS A 116 -14.77 15.77 -1.44
CA HIS A 116 -15.11 15.75 -0.01
C HIS A 116 -16.32 14.85 0.24
N ASP A 117 -17.42 15.05 -0.48
CA ASP A 117 -18.65 14.28 -0.32
C ASP A 117 -18.44 12.79 -0.64
N ARG A 118 -17.64 12.47 -1.67
CA ARG A 118 -17.29 11.07 -1.98
C ARG A 118 -16.50 10.43 -0.85
N VAL A 119 -15.52 11.15 -0.28
CA VAL A 119 -14.70 10.65 0.83
C VAL A 119 -15.55 10.47 2.09
N GLU A 120 -16.39 11.44 2.44
CA GLU A 120 -17.29 11.34 3.59
C GLU A 120 -18.30 10.21 3.42
N HIS A 121 -18.87 10.03 2.22
CA HIS A 121 -19.74 8.89 1.93
C HIS A 121 -19.04 7.55 2.22
N VAL A 122 -17.80 7.40 1.78
CA VAL A 122 -16.99 6.19 2.03
C VAL A 122 -16.67 6.02 3.52
N LYS A 123 -16.39 7.09 4.25
CA LYS A 123 -16.14 7.03 5.70
C LYS A 123 -17.37 6.57 6.48
N VAL A 124 -18.55 7.05 6.10
CA VAL A 124 -19.82 6.76 6.79
C VAL A 124 -20.34 5.37 6.46
N HIS A 125 -20.37 5.00 5.17
CA HIS A 125 -20.99 3.76 4.72
C HIS A 125 -20.00 2.60 4.62
N GLY A 126 -18.71 2.89 4.65
CA GLY A 126 -17.65 1.91 4.41
C GLY A 126 -17.62 1.44 2.96
N VAL A 127 -16.78 0.44 2.73
CA VAL A 127 -16.58 -0.20 1.43
C VAL A 127 -16.63 -1.70 1.65
N SER A 128 -17.54 -2.39 0.99
CA SER A 128 -17.67 -3.84 1.13
C SER A 128 -16.68 -4.54 0.22
N PHE A 129 -15.50 -4.86 0.74
CA PHE A 129 -14.53 -5.73 0.05
C PHE A 129 -14.91 -7.19 0.24
N LYS A 130 -15.11 -7.94 -0.85
CA LYS A 130 -15.11 -9.40 -0.76
C LYS A 130 -13.65 -9.82 -0.62
N ASN A 131 -13.29 -10.20 0.59
CA ASN A 131 -11.92 -10.51 0.96
C ASN A 131 -11.55 -11.90 0.42
N GLN A 132 -11.42 -12.06 -0.91
CA GLN A 132 -11.41 -13.38 -1.53
C GLN A 132 -10.03 -14.08 -1.54
N GLN A 133 -8.94 -13.43 -1.13
CA GLN A 133 -7.60 -14.06 -1.22
C GLN A 133 -6.65 -13.76 -0.05
N GLY A 134 -7.15 -13.13 1.02
CA GLY A 134 -6.34 -12.79 2.19
C GLY A 134 -6.54 -13.78 3.34
N ILE A 135 -5.44 -14.19 3.99
CA ILE A 135 -5.53 -14.91 5.26
C ILE A 135 -6.07 -13.92 6.31
N THR A 136 -7.23 -14.21 6.90
CA THR A 136 -7.85 -13.38 7.94
C THR A 136 -6.86 -13.13 9.06
N CYS A 137 -6.74 -11.87 9.50
CA CYS A 137 -5.86 -11.50 10.59
C CYS A 137 -6.34 -12.14 11.89
N PRO A 138 -5.55 -13.02 12.54
CA PRO A 138 -5.99 -13.71 13.76
C PRO A 138 -6.10 -12.77 14.96
N THR A 139 -5.51 -11.57 14.92
CA THR A 139 -5.56 -10.60 16.02
C THR A 139 -6.85 -9.78 16.02
N CYS A 140 -7.21 -9.15 14.89
CA CYS A 140 -8.37 -8.27 14.83
C CYS A 140 -9.61 -8.93 14.24
N GLN A 141 -9.47 -10.05 13.52
CA GLN A 141 -10.53 -10.79 12.83
C GLN A 141 -11.35 -9.98 11.81
N GLN A 142 -11.03 -8.70 11.63
CA GLN A 142 -11.74 -7.75 10.75
C GLN A 142 -10.93 -7.40 9.50
N GLY A 143 -9.61 -7.62 9.52
CA GLY A 143 -8.71 -7.35 8.41
C GLY A 143 -8.07 -8.62 7.84
N SER A 144 -7.32 -8.47 6.76
CA SER A 144 -6.52 -9.55 6.15
C SER A 144 -5.04 -9.27 6.23
N LEU A 145 -4.26 -10.35 6.25
CA LEU A 145 -2.81 -10.29 6.14
C LEU A 145 -2.40 -10.06 4.69
N ILE A 146 -1.57 -9.04 4.47
CA ILE A 146 -0.97 -8.72 3.18
C ILE A 146 0.56 -8.78 3.25
N LYS A 147 1.19 -9.36 2.22
CA LYS A 147 2.65 -9.43 2.12
C LYS A 147 3.24 -8.05 1.79
N ARG A 148 4.21 -7.62 2.59
CA ARG A 148 4.94 -6.36 2.47
C ARG A 148 6.45 -6.63 2.47
N LYS A 149 7.24 -5.75 1.84
CA LYS A 149 8.71 -5.79 1.90
C LYS A 149 9.22 -4.94 3.06
N GLY A 150 10.10 -5.48 3.89
CA GLY A 150 10.73 -4.77 5.00
C GLY A 150 12.25 -4.90 4.97
N LYS A 151 12.92 -4.24 5.93
CA LYS A 151 14.40 -4.22 6.04
C LYS A 151 15.02 -5.61 6.23
N ASN A 152 14.29 -6.54 6.84
CA ASN A 152 14.75 -7.89 7.17
C ASN A 152 14.16 -8.97 6.23
N GLY A 153 13.64 -8.58 5.07
CA GLY A 153 12.92 -9.47 4.15
C GLY A 153 11.41 -9.18 4.11
N ALA A 154 10.68 -10.02 3.38
CA ALA A 154 9.24 -9.91 3.30
C ALA A 154 8.58 -10.33 4.63
N PHE A 155 7.43 -9.74 4.92
CA PHE A 155 6.61 -10.03 6.09
C PHE A 155 5.15 -9.81 5.75
N TRP A 156 4.24 -10.36 6.54
CA TRP A 156 2.81 -10.20 6.40
C TRP A 156 2.30 -9.23 7.45
N ALA A 157 1.49 -8.25 7.05
CA ALA A 157 0.92 -7.24 7.96
C ALA A 157 -0.58 -7.15 7.78
N CYS A 158 -1.31 -6.80 8.84
CA CYS A 158 -2.73 -6.50 8.69
C CYS A 158 -2.94 -5.31 7.75
N ASN A 159 -3.89 -5.40 6.83
CA ASN A 159 -4.26 -4.32 5.92
C ASN A 159 -4.89 -3.12 6.65
N ARG A 160 -5.37 -3.31 7.88
CA ARG A 160 -5.97 -2.28 8.73
C ARG A 160 -4.98 -1.46 9.55
N TYR A 161 -3.71 -1.41 9.17
CA TYR A 161 -2.78 -0.45 9.78
C TYR A 161 -3.26 0.99 9.51
N PRO A 162 -3.28 1.92 10.49
CA PRO A 162 -2.66 1.83 11.82
C PRO A 162 -3.50 1.18 12.93
N ASP A 163 -4.79 0.92 12.72
CA ASP A 163 -5.71 0.34 13.71
C ASP A 163 -5.25 -1.04 14.21
N CYS A 164 -4.70 -1.86 13.30
CA CYS A 164 -4.12 -3.17 13.63
C CYS A 164 -2.65 -3.22 13.21
N LYS A 165 -1.74 -3.28 14.19
CA LYS A 165 -0.27 -3.28 13.99
C LYS A 165 0.35 -4.68 13.92
N THR A 166 -0.47 -5.73 13.91
CA THR A 166 0.01 -7.12 13.88
C THR A 166 0.80 -7.41 12.61
N THR A 167 1.95 -8.06 12.77
CA THR A 167 2.79 -8.55 11.68
C THR A 167 3.24 -9.98 11.94
N PHE A 168 3.41 -10.76 10.87
CA PHE A 168 3.92 -12.12 10.88
C PHE A 168 5.11 -12.25 9.93
N PRO A 169 6.15 -13.02 10.25
CA PRO A 169 7.23 -13.33 9.31
C PRO A 169 6.69 -14.05 8.06
N ASP A 170 7.33 -13.83 6.91
CA ASP A 170 7.09 -14.65 5.71
C ASP A 170 7.85 -15.98 5.85
N ASP A 171 7.15 -17.09 5.60
CA ASP A 171 7.70 -18.44 5.47
C ASP A 171 7.29 -18.97 4.09
N ASN A 172 8.23 -18.96 3.15
CA ASN A 172 8.04 -19.42 1.76
C ASN A 172 6.78 -18.87 1.07
N GLY A 173 6.47 -17.59 1.28
CA GLY A 173 5.27 -16.98 0.67
C GLY A 173 3.98 -17.15 1.47
N GLN A 174 4.03 -17.61 2.72
CA GLN A 174 2.88 -17.66 3.62
C GLN A 174 3.20 -16.97 4.97
N PRO A 175 2.20 -16.42 5.68
CA PRO A 175 2.40 -15.87 7.01
C PRO A 175 2.64 -16.98 8.03
N ASN A 176 3.77 -16.92 8.72
CA ASN A 176 3.98 -17.76 9.90
C ASN A 176 3.20 -17.16 11.09
N LEU A 177 1.99 -17.66 11.33
CA LEU A 177 1.10 -17.20 12.40
C LEU A 177 1.61 -17.56 13.81
N ASN A 178 2.48 -18.56 13.90
CA ASN A 178 3.10 -19.02 15.14
C ASN A 178 4.62 -18.98 14.98
N PRO A 179 5.22 -17.78 14.82
CA PRO A 179 6.65 -17.69 14.62
C PRO A 179 7.32 -18.24 15.86
N LYS A 180 8.10 -19.33 15.68
CA LYS A 180 8.97 -19.81 16.76
C LYS A 180 9.77 -18.60 17.24
N PRO A 181 9.79 -18.29 18.55
CA PRO A 181 10.66 -17.24 19.04
C PRO A 181 12.05 -17.55 18.49
N LYS A 182 12.67 -16.57 17.80
CA LYS A 182 14.04 -16.75 17.32
C LYS A 182 14.82 -17.33 18.48
N PRO A 183 15.52 -18.46 18.31
CA PRO A 183 16.26 -19.05 19.41
C PRO A 183 17.14 -17.93 19.96
N ILE A 184 16.81 -17.47 21.16
CA ILE A 184 17.80 -16.82 21.99
C ILE A 184 18.82 -17.92 22.10
N GLN A 185 19.92 -17.82 21.35
CA GLN A 185 20.99 -18.82 21.44
C GLN A 185 21.18 -19.05 22.93
N ALA A 186 20.93 -20.28 23.37
CA ALA A 186 21.01 -20.67 24.77
C ALA A 186 22.50 -20.62 25.12
N VAL A 187 22.99 -19.41 25.34
CA VAL A 187 24.29 -19.19 25.94
C VAL A 187 23.99 -19.17 27.42
N GLU A 188 24.62 -20.10 28.13
CA GLU A 188 24.42 -20.28 29.56
C GLU A 188 24.73 -18.97 30.30
N PRO A 189 23.94 -18.62 31.34
CA PRO A 189 24.27 -17.50 32.20
C PRO A 189 25.64 -17.70 32.86
N SER A 190 26.44 -16.64 32.92
CA SER A 190 27.74 -16.68 33.59
C SER A 190 27.57 -16.94 35.09
N THR A 191 28.44 -17.77 35.63
CA THR A 191 28.56 -18.01 37.07
C THR A 191 29.40 -16.95 37.79
N GLU A 192 30.14 -16.13 37.05
CA GLU A 192 31.13 -15.18 37.60
C GLU A 192 30.77 -13.72 37.32
N GLU A 193 29.95 -13.46 36.31
CA GLU A 193 29.70 -12.10 35.79
C GLU A 193 28.22 -11.72 35.96
N PHE A 194 27.96 -10.67 36.75
CA PHE A 194 26.61 -10.27 37.17
C PHE A 194 26.26 -8.84 36.76
N CYS A 195 24.98 -8.58 36.51
CA CYS A 195 24.50 -7.27 36.11
C CYS A 195 24.55 -6.26 37.28
N LYS A 196 25.34 -5.19 37.16
CA LYS A 196 25.41 -4.10 38.16
C LYS A 196 24.05 -3.47 38.52
N LYS A 197 23.05 -3.52 37.63
CA LYS A 197 21.73 -2.91 37.86
C LYS A 197 20.75 -3.79 38.65
N CYS A 198 20.78 -5.10 38.46
CA CYS A 198 19.74 -6.00 39.00
C CYS A 198 20.27 -7.28 39.64
N GLY A 199 21.59 -7.48 39.65
CA GLY A 199 22.24 -8.66 40.23
C GLY A 199 22.06 -9.96 39.44
N SER A 200 21.22 -10.00 38.41
CA SER A 200 21.07 -11.23 37.60
C SER A 200 22.35 -11.55 36.81
N PRO A 201 22.66 -12.84 36.58
CA PRO A 201 23.77 -13.28 35.74
C PRO A 201 23.77 -12.63 34.34
N LEU A 202 24.96 -12.39 33.79
CA LEU A 202 25.12 -11.91 32.42
C LEU A 202 25.30 -13.06 31.43
N VAL A 203 24.84 -12.84 30.20
CA VAL A 203 24.94 -13.78 29.09
C VAL A 203 25.78 -13.16 27.98
N ARG A 204 26.88 -13.83 27.59
CA ARG A 204 27.73 -13.40 26.46
C ARG A 204 27.08 -13.81 25.14
N ARG A 205 26.87 -12.86 24.23
CA ARG A 205 26.12 -13.07 22.98
C ARG A 205 26.96 -12.61 21.78
N PRO A 206 26.89 -13.31 20.63
CA PRO A 206 27.53 -12.82 19.43
C PRO A 206 26.88 -11.52 18.95
N GLY A 207 27.70 -10.63 18.41
CA GLY A 207 27.33 -9.37 17.79
C GLY A 207 27.07 -9.51 16.28
N LYS A 208 26.83 -8.38 15.61
CA LYS A 208 26.54 -8.35 14.16
C LYS A 208 27.77 -8.63 13.29
N LYS A 209 28.97 -8.33 13.77
CA LYS A 209 30.23 -8.57 13.05
C LYS A 209 30.75 -9.96 13.40
N LYS A 210 31.43 -10.60 12.45
CA LYS A 210 32.17 -11.85 12.70
C LYS A 210 33.13 -11.65 13.90
N ASP A 211 33.13 -12.61 14.83
CA ASP A 211 33.93 -12.62 16.05
C ASP A 211 33.72 -11.43 17.01
N SER A 212 32.60 -10.71 16.89
CA SER A 212 32.20 -9.68 17.87
C SER A 212 31.26 -10.27 18.91
N PHE A 213 31.37 -9.81 20.15
CA PHE A 213 30.52 -10.24 21.28
C PHE A 213 30.06 -9.04 22.11
N TRP A 214 29.01 -9.26 22.89
CA TRP A 214 28.49 -8.32 23.88
C TRP A 214 27.84 -9.10 25.02
N TRP A 215 27.72 -8.48 26.20
CA TRP A 215 27.11 -9.09 27.37
C TRP A 215 25.73 -8.52 27.64
N GLY A 216 24.73 -9.36 27.85
CA GLY A 216 23.35 -8.93 28.13
C GLY A 216 22.84 -9.49 29.45
N CYS A 217 21.98 -8.73 30.13
CA CYS A 217 21.30 -9.25 31.32
C CYS A 217 20.39 -10.44 30.98
N SER A 218 20.49 -11.53 31.77
CA SER A 218 19.59 -12.68 31.68
C SER A 218 18.13 -12.33 32.01
N GLY A 219 17.89 -11.27 32.80
CA GLY A 219 16.56 -10.77 33.16
C GLY A 219 15.80 -10.02 32.05
N PHE A 220 16.23 -10.10 30.79
CA PHE A 220 15.50 -9.53 29.65
C PHE A 220 14.13 -10.24 29.47
N PRO A 221 13.04 -9.53 29.13
CA PRO A 221 12.95 -8.12 28.72
C PRO A 221 12.83 -7.11 29.87
N LYS A 222 12.74 -7.55 31.13
CA LYS A 222 12.56 -6.67 32.30
C LYS A 222 13.83 -5.84 32.59
N CYS A 223 15.01 -6.41 32.40
CA CYS A 223 16.29 -5.70 32.44
C CYS A 223 16.95 -5.68 31.06
N LYS A 224 17.10 -4.49 30.47
CA LYS A 224 17.66 -4.28 29.13
C LYS A 224 19.13 -3.86 29.12
N VAL A 225 19.82 -3.97 30.26
CA VAL A 225 21.23 -3.59 30.39
C VAL A 225 22.11 -4.52 29.56
N ARG A 226 23.11 -3.92 28.91
CA ARG A 226 24.09 -4.59 28.07
C ARG A 226 25.46 -3.96 28.29
N TYR A 227 26.52 -4.77 28.21
CA TYR A 227 27.92 -4.35 28.28
C TYR A 227 28.67 -4.71 27.00
N PHE A 228 29.68 -3.93 26.64
CA PHE A 228 30.64 -4.34 25.61
C PHE A 228 31.44 -5.55 26.08
N ASP A 229 31.83 -6.42 25.14
CA ASP A 229 32.80 -7.48 25.42
C ASP A 229 34.22 -6.93 25.33
N LYS A 230 34.99 -7.09 26.41
CA LYS A 230 36.41 -6.76 26.49
C LYS A 230 37.18 -8.03 26.79
N LYS A 231 37.71 -8.66 25.75
CA LYS A 231 38.46 -9.94 25.84
C LYS A 231 37.70 -11.04 26.59
N GLY A 232 36.40 -11.19 26.30
CA GLY A 232 35.59 -12.23 26.93
C GLY A 232 35.05 -11.88 28.32
N LYS A 233 35.12 -10.62 28.76
CA LYS A 233 34.48 -10.13 30.00
C LYS A 233 33.61 -8.90 29.72
N PRO A 234 32.56 -8.65 30.51
CA PRO A 234 31.79 -7.42 30.40
C PRO A 234 32.62 -6.20 30.81
N ASP A 235 32.69 -5.19 29.95
CA ASP A 235 33.24 -3.88 30.35
C ASP A 235 32.22 -3.16 31.23
N HIS A 236 32.40 -3.29 32.53
CA HIS A 236 31.48 -2.75 33.53
C HIS A 236 31.61 -1.23 33.76
N ASP A 237 32.63 -0.60 33.21
CA ASP A 237 32.98 0.80 33.48
C ASP A 237 32.63 1.70 32.28
N TYR A 238 32.65 1.14 31.06
CA TYR A 238 32.34 1.87 29.82
C TYR A 238 31.25 1.20 28.96
N GLY A 239 30.56 0.17 29.48
CA GLY A 239 29.78 -0.76 28.67
C GLY A 239 28.31 -0.49 28.43
N GLU A 240 27.63 0.44 29.10
CA GLU A 240 26.16 0.48 29.05
C GLU A 240 25.63 0.89 27.66
N LEU A 241 25.29 -0.10 26.85
CA LEU A 241 24.62 0.11 25.57
C LEU A 241 23.14 0.39 25.84
N SER A 242 22.79 1.67 26.02
CA SER A 242 21.39 2.09 26.15
C SER A 242 20.58 1.50 24.98
N ALA A 243 19.47 0.85 25.32
CA ALA A 243 18.51 0.40 24.32
C ALA A 243 17.82 1.64 23.77
N LYS A 244 18.39 2.25 22.71
CA LYS A 244 17.64 3.23 21.92
C LYS A 244 16.30 2.61 21.54
N ALA A 245 15.23 3.27 21.97
CA ALA A 245 13.84 2.94 21.65
C ALA A 245 13.59 2.97 20.15
#